data_AF-A0A8D9S0Q0-F1
#
_entry.id   AF-A0A8D9S0Q0-F1
#
_cell.length_a   1.000
_cell.length_b   1.000
_cell.length_c   1.000
_cell.angle_alpha   90.00
_cell.angle_beta   90.00
_cell.angle_gamma   90.00
#
_symmetry.space_group_name_H-M   'P 1'
#
loop_
_entity.id
_entity.type
_entity.pdbx_description
1 polymer ?
#
loop_
_entity_poly.entity_id
_entity_poly.type
_entity_poly.pdbx_seq_one_letter_code
_entity_poly.pdbx_strand_id
1 'polypeptide(L)'
;MKIKEALNFINATTTVRAKVDGDYLNVFSKDMISDNWFLKLNTKAINWDTVLKHWGGLTDVAPEDLARAMDVIQRLLDTPVNERFPEKKYRLVAKRETSFHPKYVSNIITGFDEL
;
A
#
# COMPACT_ATOMS: atom_id res chain seq x y z
N MET A 1 3.11 10.02 -0.06
CA MET A 1 2.23 9.27 0.86
C MET A 1 2.22 7.79 0.50
N LYS A 2 2.34 6.91 1.50
CA LYS A 2 2.31 5.45 1.28
C LYS A 2 0.87 4.94 1.18
N ILE A 3 0.65 3.83 0.47
CA ILE A 3 -0.68 3.20 0.34
C ILE A 3 -1.27 2.85 1.71
N LYS A 4 -0.45 2.33 2.63
CA LYS A 4 -0.89 2.01 4.00
C LYS A 4 -1.36 3.25 4.77
N GLU A 5 -0.68 4.39 4.58
CA GLU A 5 -1.07 5.65 5.22
C GLU A 5 -2.42 6.13 4.68
N ALA A 6 -2.60 6.06 3.35
CA ALA A 6 -3.88 6.40 2.71
C ALA A 6 -5.04 5.55 3.25
N LEU A 7 -4.83 4.22 3.39
CA LEU A 7 -5.82 3.33 3.98
C LEU A 7 -6.18 3.72 5.41
N ASN A 8 -5.19 4.07 6.23
CA ASN A 8 -5.43 4.48 7.62
C ASN A 8 -6.26 5.77 7.68
N PHE A 9 -5.95 6.78 6.85
CA PHE A 9 -6.74 8.01 6.81
C PHE A 9 -8.18 7.76 6.37
N ILE A 10 -8.40 6.95 5.33
CA ILE A 10 -9.75 6.65 4.84
C ILE A 10 -10.52 5.80 5.87
N ASN A 11 -9.91 4.77 6.44
CA ASN A 11 -10.58 3.88 7.40
C ASN A 11 -10.82 4.51 8.77
N ALA A 12 -10.16 5.64 9.07
CA ALA A 12 -10.46 6.44 10.26
C ALA A 12 -11.79 7.21 10.13
N THR A 13 -12.38 7.28 8.94
CA THR A 13 -13.69 7.92 8.74
C THR A 13 -14.84 7.05 9.26
N THR A 14 -16.00 7.69 9.44
CA THR A 14 -17.18 7.06 10.03
C THR A 14 -18.01 6.27 9.03
N THR A 15 -18.10 6.72 7.78
CA THR A 15 -19.00 6.16 6.75
C THR A 15 -18.27 5.61 5.53
N VAL A 16 -16.96 5.79 5.43
CA VAL A 16 -16.14 5.28 4.32
C VAL A 16 -15.13 4.25 4.82
N ARG A 17 -14.85 3.24 4.00
CA ARG A 17 -13.74 2.32 4.20
C ARG A 17 -12.98 2.10 2.89
N ALA A 18 -11.70 1.79 3.00
CA ALA A 18 -10.86 1.41 1.88
C ALA A 18 -10.14 0.10 2.15
N LYS A 19 -9.98 -0.70 1.07
CA LYS A 19 -9.20 -1.94 1.09
C LYS A 19 -8.34 -2.03 -0.16
N VAL A 20 -7.19 -2.69 -0.03
CA VAL A 20 -6.37 -3.08 -1.18
C VAL A 20 -6.70 -4.53 -1.52
N ASP A 21 -6.98 -4.77 -2.80
CA ASP A 21 -7.18 -6.09 -3.37
C ASP A 21 -6.32 -6.22 -4.63
N GLY A 22 -5.26 -7.03 -4.55
CA GLY A 22 -4.21 -7.10 -5.54
C GLY A 22 -3.58 -5.72 -5.82
N ASP A 23 -3.62 -5.31 -7.10
CA ASP A 23 -3.10 -4.03 -7.57
C ASP A 23 -4.08 -2.86 -7.42
N TYR A 24 -5.26 -3.07 -6.84
CA TYR A 24 -6.31 -2.05 -6.75
C TYR A 24 -6.58 -1.60 -5.32
N LEU A 25 -6.73 -0.29 -5.14
CA LEU A 25 -7.35 0.30 -3.97
C LEU A 25 -8.83 0.51 -4.29
N ASN A 26 -9.70 -0.04 -3.45
CA ASN A 26 -11.13 0.07 -3.58
C ASN A 26 -11.68 0.83 -2.36
N VAL A 27 -12.63 1.74 -2.60
CA VAL A 27 -13.27 2.57 -1.58
C VAL A 27 -14.77 2.30 -1.58
N PHE A 28 -15.33 2.08 -0.40
CA PHE A 28 -16.69 1.59 -0.16
C PHE A 28 -17.37 2.42 0.92
N SER A 29 -18.72 2.38 0.91
CA SER A 29 -19.47 2.67 2.12
C SER A 29 -19.11 1.65 3.21
N LYS A 30 -19.02 2.12 4.46
CA LYS A 30 -18.51 1.31 5.58
C LYS A 30 -19.38 0.10 5.90
N ASP A 31 -20.69 0.27 5.83
CA ASP A 31 -21.68 -0.74 6.24
C ASP A 31 -22.08 -1.67 5.09
N MET A 32 -21.57 -1.43 3.87
CA MET A 32 -21.81 -2.33 2.74
C MET A 32 -21.00 -3.62 2.87
N ILE A 33 -21.69 -4.74 2.94
CA ILE A 33 -21.11 -6.09 2.98
C ILE A 33 -20.64 -6.55 1.58
N SER A 34 -21.29 -6.07 0.52
CA SER A 34 -20.92 -6.37 -0.87
C SER A 34 -19.73 -5.54 -1.37
N ASP A 35 -19.02 -6.06 -2.37
CA ASP A 35 -17.95 -5.37 -3.10
C ASP A 35 -18.46 -4.22 -4.01
N ASN A 36 -19.46 -3.47 -3.56
CA ASN A 36 -19.95 -2.26 -4.20
C ASN A 36 -19.03 -1.09 -3.85
N TRP A 37 -17.86 -1.09 -4.48
CA TRP A 37 -16.96 0.07 -4.46
C TRP A 37 -17.62 1.24 -5.19
N PHE A 38 -17.36 2.45 -4.71
CA PHE A 38 -17.74 3.67 -5.44
C PHE A 38 -16.53 4.38 -6.07
N LEU A 39 -15.33 4.17 -5.54
CA LEU A 39 -14.07 4.49 -6.20
C LEU A 39 -13.17 3.26 -6.26
N LYS A 40 -12.58 3.03 -7.41
CA LYS A 40 -11.56 2.00 -7.61
C LYS A 40 -10.41 2.57 -8.43
N LEU A 41 -9.21 2.48 -7.89
CA LEU A 41 -8.01 2.94 -8.57
C LEU A 41 -6.93 1.87 -8.57
N ASN A 42 -6.19 1.78 -9.67
CA ASN A 42 -4.94 1.04 -9.66
C ASN A 42 -3.98 1.75 -8.68
N THR A 43 -3.24 0.99 -7.87
CA THR A 43 -2.26 1.54 -6.92
C THR A 43 -1.16 2.37 -7.59
N LYS A 44 -0.94 2.17 -8.89
CA LYS A 44 -0.02 2.92 -9.75
C LYS A 44 -0.70 4.04 -10.56
N ALA A 45 -1.99 4.32 -10.33
CA ALA A 45 -2.73 5.39 -11.01
C ALA A 45 -2.07 6.76 -10.75
N ILE A 46 -1.88 7.57 -11.80
CA ILE A 46 -1.22 8.88 -11.69
C ILE A 46 -2.18 10.06 -11.77
N ASN A 47 -3.44 9.81 -12.14
CA ASN A 47 -4.46 10.84 -12.29
C ASN A 47 -5.87 10.25 -12.10
N TRP A 48 -6.86 11.14 -12.01
CA TRP A 48 -8.27 10.80 -11.85
C TRP A 48 -8.92 10.17 -13.08
N ASP A 49 -8.30 10.24 -14.25
CA ASP A 49 -8.83 9.65 -15.49
C ASP A 49 -8.78 8.12 -15.43
N THR A 50 -7.82 7.58 -14.70
CA THR A 50 -7.66 6.13 -14.48
C THR A 50 -8.43 5.60 -13.26
N VAL A 51 -9.11 6.48 -12.53
CA VAL A 51 -9.94 6.11 -11.37
C VAL A 51 -11.35 5.76 -11.85
N LEU A 52 -11.74 4.51 -11.64
CA LEU A 52 -13.08 4.03 -11.92
C LEU A 52 -14.04 4.57 -10.86
N LYS A 53 -15.16 5.12 -11.33
CA LYS A 53 -16.19 5.77 -10.50
C LYS A 53 -17.50 5.03 -10.68
N HIS A 54 -18.04 4.47 -9.61
CA HIS A 54 -19.34 3.81 -9.60
C HIS A 54 -20.22 4.44 -8.52
N TRP A 55 -20.82 5.58 -8.85
CA TRP A 55 -21.62 6.36 -7.90
C TRP A 55 -22.88 5.63 -7.40
N GLY A 56 -23.31 4.56 -8.07
CA GLY A 56 -24.36 3.68 -7.56
C GLY A 56 -23.99 2.97 -6.25
N GLY A 57 -22.69 2.82 -5.96
CA GLY A 57 -22.18 2.30 -4.67
C GLY A 57 -22.02 3.36 -3.58
N LEU A 58 -22.34 4.63 -3.85
CA LEU A 58 -22.28 5.72 -2.88
C LEU A 58 -23.58 5.77 -2.08
N THR A 59 -23.73 4.87 -1.11
CA THR A 59 -24.90 4.79 -0.23
C THR A 59 -24.49 5.10 1.22
N ASP A 60 -25.25 5.95 1.90
CA ASP A 60 -25.06 6.27 3.32
C ASP A 60 -23.66 6.81 3.67
N VAL A 61 -23.02 7.48 2.70
CA VAL A 61 -21.73 8.15 2.90
C VAL A 61 -21.95 9.62 3.24
N ALA A 62 -21.41 10.06 4.37
CA ALA A 62 -21.44 11.46 4.76
C ALA A 62 -20.59 12.31 3.78
N PRO A 63 -21.08 13.48 3.32
CA PRO A 63 -20.32 14.35 2.42
C PRO A 63 -18.92 14.70 2.93
N GLU A 64 -18.76 14.88 4.24
CA GLU A 64 -17.48 15.20 4.87
C GLU A 64 -16.49 14.03 4.85
N ASP A 65 -16.99 12.79 4.95
CA ASP A 65 -16.17 11.58 4.82
C ASP A 65 -15.78 11.35 3.37
N LEU A 66 -16.70 11.59 2.42
CA LEU A 66 -16.40 11.52 0.98
C LEU A 66 -15.33 12.54 0.59
N ALA A 67 -15.48 13.80 1.00
CA ALA A 67 -14.51 14.85 0.71
C ALA A 67 -13.12 14.49 1.27
N ARG A 68 -13.05 13.96 2.49
CA ARG A 68 -11.80 13.47 3.10
C ARG A 68 -11.21 12.30 2.31
N ALA A 69 -12.01 11.34 1.88
CA ALA A 69 -11.53 10.22 1.08
C ALA A 69 -10.98 10.70 -0.28
N MET A 70 -11.65 11.66 -0.93
CA MET A 70 -11.19 12.26 -2.18
C MET A 70 -9.89 13.05 -2.01
N ASP A 71 -9.74 13.82 -0.93
CA ASP A 71 -8.48 14.52 -0.60
C ASP A 71 -7.32 13.54 -0.42
N VAL A 72 -7.54 12.45 0.32
CA VAL A 72 -6.52 11.41 0.51
C VAL A 72 -6.16 10.76 -0.83
N ILE A 73 -7.13 10.47 -1.69
CA ILE A 73 -6.86 9.91 -3.02
C ILE A 73 -6.07 10.91 -3.87
N GLN A 74 -6.43 12.20 -3.87
CA GLN A 74 -5.69 13.24 -4.58
C GLN A 74 -4.22 13.26 -4.14
N ARG A 75 -3.97 13.32 -2.83
CA ARG A 75 -2.61 13.25 -2.27
C ARG A 75 -1.86 11.97 -2.65
N LEU A 76 -2.57 10.86 -2.82
CA LEU A 76 -1.97 9.60 -3.27
C LEU A 76 -1.57 9.71 -4.74
N LEU A 77 -2.45 10.26 -5.59
CA LEU A 77 -2.18 10.48 -7.02
C LEU A 77 -1.01 11.45 -7.23
N ASP A 78 -0.92 12.50 -6.43
CA ASP A 78 0.18 13.48 -6.46
C ASP A 78 1.52 12.91 -5.97
N THR A 79 1.49 11.82 -5.19
CA THR A 79 2.71 11.15 -4.76
C THR A 79 3.30 10.35 -5.94
N PRO A 80 4.61 10.45 -6.24
CA PRO A 80 5.27 9.59 -7.22
C PRO A 80 5.06 8.11 -6.94
N VAL A 81 4.79 7.31 -7.98
CA VAL A 81 4.42 5.88 -7.84
C VAL A 81 5.44 5.08 -7.03
N ASN A 82 6.74 5.31 -7.24
CA ASN A 82 7.84 4.67 -6.53
C ASN A 82 7.84 4.95 -5.01
N GLU A 83 7.33 6.10 -4.56
CA GLU A 83 7.28 6.47 -3.15
C GLU A 83 6.06 5.91 -2.41
N ARG A 84 5.04 5.43 -3.14
CA ARG A 84 3.80 4.89 -2.56
C ARG A 84 3.96 3.49 -1.99
N PHE A 85 4.88 2.72 -2.56
CA PHE A 85 5.17 1.36 -2.15
C PHE A 85 6.32 1.38 -1.14
N PRO A 86 6.17 0.78 0.05
CA PRO A 86 7.30 0.59 0.93
C PRO A 86 8.33 -0.27 0.20
N GLU A 87 9.46 0.32 -0.18
CA GLU A 87 10.55 -0.36 -0.85
C GLU A 87 10.92 -1.63 -0.08
N LYS A 88 10.57 -2.80 -0.62
CA LYS A 88 11.31 -4.01 -0.28
C LYS A 88 12.55 -4.03 -1.15
N LYS A 89 13.58 -3.28 -0.74
CA LYS A 89 14.95 -3.39 -1.26
C LYS A 89 15.54 -4.75 -0.85
N TYR A 90 15.03 -5.84 -1.43
CA TYR A 90 15.80 -7.09 -1.42
C TYR A 90 16.88 -6.97 -2.48
N ARG A 91 18.10 -6.67 -2.03
CA ARG A 91 19.28 -6.74 -2.89
C ARG A 91 19.72 -8.20 -2.91
N LEU A 92 19.52 -8.89 -4.03
CA LEU A 92 20.14 -10.19 -4.29
C LEU A 92 21.66 -9.99 -4.29
N VAL A 93 22.33 -10.39 -3.19
CA VAL A 93 23.79 -10.41 -3.12
C VAL A 93 24.23 -11.80 -3.56
N ALA A 94 24.64 -11.94 -4.82
CA ALA A 94 25.31 -13.14 -5.28
C ALA A 94 26.71 -13.18 -4.66
N LYS A 95 26.94 -14.02 -3.65
CA LYS A 95 28.30 -14.40 -3.26
C LYS A 95 28.78 -15.47 -4.24
N ARG A 96 29.87 -15.20 -4.94
CA ARG A 96 30.58 -16.23 -5.72
C ARG A 96 31.08 -17.28 -4.73
N GLU A 97 30.62 -18.51 -4.88
CA GLU A 97 31.18 -19.64 -4.14
C GLU A 97 32.58 -19.90 -4.71
N THR A 98 33.60 -19.33 -4.07
CA THR A 98 34.98 -19.65 -4.40
C THR A 98 35.31 -20.99 -3.76
N SER A 99 35.35 -22.04 -4.58
CA SER A 99 35.84 -23.39 -4.23
C SER A 99 37.36 -23.42 -4.01
N PHE A 100 37.91 -22.44 -3.31
CA PHE A 100 39.29 -22.42 -2.86
C PHE A 100 39.28 -22.43 -1.34
N HIS A 101 39.44 -23.63 -0.79
CA HIS A 101 39.77 -23.84 0.61
C HIS A 101 41.31 -23.87 0.71
N PRO A 102 42.00 -22.82 1.18
CA PRO A 102 43.23 -23.05 1.89
C PRO A 102 42.84 -23.68 3.23
N LYS A 103 43.09 -24.98 3.38
CA LYS A 103 43.12 -25.62 4.70
C LYS A 103 44.10 -24.82 5.55
N TYR A 104 43.64 -23.99 6.49
CA TYR A 104 44.24 -23.75 7.82
C TYR A 104 43.25 -22.94 8.68
N VAL A 105 43.36 -23.14 9.98
CA VAL A 105 42.29 -23.13 10.99
C VAL A 105 42.19 -21.79 11.71
N SER A 106 41.01 -21.53 12.29
CA SER A 106 40.74 -20.90 13.60
C SER A 106 39.91 -19.61 13.63
N ASN A 107 38.84 -19.73 14.44
CA ASN A 107 38.02 -18.73 15.11
C ASN A 107 36.82 -18.16 14.34
N ILE A 108 35.80 -19.02 14.24
CA ILE A 108 34.39 -18.58 14.28
C ILE A 108 34.19 -17.82 15.61
N ILE A 109 33.95 -16.51 15.54
CA ILE A 109 33.35 -15.77 16.64
C ILE A 109 31.84 -15.89 16.48
N THR A 110 31.21 -16.85 17.16
CA THR A 110 29.77 -16.85 17.41
C THR A 110 29.50 -15.93 18.58
N GLY A 111 29.31 -14.65 18.30
CA GLY A 111 28.65 -13.72 19.23
C GLY A 111 27.18 -13.63 18.86
N PHE A 112 26.38 -14.57 19.35
CA PHE A 112 24.98 -14.29 19.63
C PHE A 112 24.98 -13.46 20.91
N ASP A 113 24.75 -12.16 20.80
CA ASP A 113 24.25 -11.38 21.92
C ASP A 113 22.91 -10.80 21.48
N GLU A 114 21.86 -11.40 22.03
CA GLU A 114 20.55 -10.78 22.17
C GLU A 114 20.71 -9.48 22.95
N LEU A 115 20.18 -8.37 22.43
CA LEU A 115 19.58 -7.27 23.18
C LEU A 115 18.72 -6.42 22.24
#